data_AF-A0A1X7PZR9-F1
#
_entry.id   AF-A0A1X7PZR9-F1
#
_cell.length_a   1.000
_cell.length_b   1.000
_cell.length_c   1.000
_cell.angle_alpha   90.00
_cell.angle_beta   90.00
_cell.angle_gamma   90.00
#
_symmetry.space_group_name_H-M   'P 1'
#
loop_
_entity.id
_entity.type
_entity.pdbx_description
1 polymer ?
#
loop_
_entity_poly.entity_id
_entity_poly.type
_entity_poly.pdbx_seq_one_letter_code
_entity_poly.pdbx_strand_id
1 'polypeptide(L)'
;MNGEKEASGGSSLLLRVTSLPLLQSLAGPPNGMALALFSRGERIKGHVMSTTTAAPVEGNTLFPIVLSIVAAAATGVLWAYANPIQLVPGVIQWRIFAFLPPLVGILLGWKSGFICGYLGTIVWSLLAGTFIPAHSLIVDGIMVGLTGLVPGLMFDPAKQTFDRAVLIKIAAVCLIVGLVMVAAVSASLAYLGIFPFWWAMGYLGLSDIVPMLIGTPLLVIPAYKMLKSALPGGFKRF
;
A
#
# COMPACT_ATOMS: atom_id res chain seq x y z
N MET A 1 4.40 -60.73 -18.15
CA MET A 1 5.39 -60.68 -19.24
C MET A 1 6.18 -59.40 -19.09
N ASN A 2 7.39 -59.55 -18.53
CA ASN A 2 8.66 -58.86 -18.70
C ASN A 2 8.71 -57.43 -19.28
N GLY A 3 9.57 -56.62 -18.65
CA GLY A 3 10.51 -55.80 -19.43
C GLY A 3 11.00 -54.52 -18.79
N GLU A 4 11.82 -54.62 -17.73
CA GLU A 4 12.77 -53.59 -17.29
C GLU A 4 13.72 -53.17 -18.42
N LYS A 5 14.18 -51.90 -18.40
CA LYS A 5 15.56 -51.52 -18.73
C LYS A 5 15.99 -50.27 -17.97
N GLU A 6 16.74 -50.50 -16.90
CA GLU A 6 17.80 -49.61 -16.40
C GLU A 6 19.05 -49.69 -17.30
N ALA A 7 19.80 -48.59 -17.36
CA ALA A 7 21.28 -48.55 -17.38
C ALA A 7 21.68 -47.06 -17.18
N SER A 8 22.20 -46.66 -16.02
CA SER A 8 23.55 -46.88 -15.48
C SER A 8 24.57 -45.86 -15.99
N GLY A 9 25.14 -45.12 -15.04
CA GLY A 9 26.24 -44.16 -15.21
C GLY A 9 26.67 -43.64 -13.84
N GLY A 10 27.24 -44.52 -13.02
CA GLY A 10 27.80 -44.18 -11.72
C GLY A 10 29.22 -43.60 -11.79
N SER A 11 29.56 -42.80 -10.79
CA SER A 11 30.87 -42.80 -10.09
C SER A 11 30.84 -41.87 -8.88
N SER A 12 30.55 -42.47 -7.73
CA SER A 12 31.28 -42.39 -6.46
C SER A 12 32.38 -41.34 -6.19
N LEU A 13 32.35 -40.91 -4.92
CA LEU A 13 33.46 -40.82 -3.94
C LEU A 13 34.23 -39.49 -3.73
N LEU A 14 34.29 -39.15 -2.43
CA LEU A 14 35.42 -38.60 -1.65
C LEU A 14 35.64 -37.06 -1.52
N LEU A 15 35.10 -36.51 -0.43
CA LEU A 15 35.86 -36.05 0.77
C LEU A 15 37.26 -35.42 0.59
N ARG A 16 37.40 -34.14 1.01
CA ARG A 16 38.56 -33.47 1.67
C ARG A 16 38.17 -31.99 1.89
N VAL A 17 37.88 -31.48 3.09
CA VAL A 17 38.73 -31.19 4.27
C VAL A 17 40.14 -30.71 3.90
N THR A 18 40.37 -29.40 4.09
CA THR A 18 41.61 -28.66 4.43
C THR A 18 41.40 -27.21 3.93
N SER A 19 41.67 -26.10 4.63
CA SER A 19 42.27 -25.80 5.93
C SER A 19 42.32 -24.26 6.05
N LEU A 20 42.14 -23.74 7.27
CA LEU A 20 42.48 -22.37 7.70
C LEU A 20 43.98 -22.03 7.45
N PRO A 21 44.35 -20.73 7.42
CA PRO A 21 44.90 -20.09 8.63
C PRO A 21 44.27 -18.70 8.85
N LEU A 22 43.79 -18.32 10.04
CA LEU A 22 44.46 -18.06 11.32
C LEU A 22 45.42 -16.84 11.29
N LEU A 23 44.90 -15.72 11.81
CA LEU A 23 45.53 -14.82 12.79
C LEU A 23 46.77 -14.00 12.39
N GLN A 24 46.59 -12.69 12.18
CA GLN A 24 47.60 -11.69 12.56
C GLN A 24 47.01 -10.28 12.71
N SER A 25 46.88 -9.80 13.95
CA SER A 25 47.54 -8.59 14.46
C SER A 25 46.70 -7.88 15.53
N LEU A 26 47.00 -8.25 16.78
CA LEU A 26 46.77 -7.51 18.01
C LEU A 26 48.05 -6.71 18.29
N ALA A 27 47.97 -5.37 18.36
CA ALA A 27 48.92 -4.53 19.09
C ALA A 27 48.30 -3.13 19.31
N GLY A 28 47.90 -2.82 20.54
CA GLY A 28 47.46 -1.48 20.99
C GLY A 28 48.66 -0.61 21.46
N PRO A 29 48.53 0.20 22.54
CA PRO A 29 47.38 1.00 23.00
C PRO A 29 47.83 2.46 23.37
N PRO A 30 47.46 3.08 24.51
CA PRO A 30 46.61 4.28 24.62
C PRO A 30 47.33 5.50 25.27
N ASN A 31 46.56 6.50 25.73
CA ASN A 31 46.87 7.54 26.74
C ASN A 31 46.92 8.99 26.22
N GLY A 32 46.31 9.91 26.99
CA GLY A 32 46.68 11.32 26.92
C GLY A 32 45.58 12.34 27.17
N MET A 33 45.00 12.34 28.37
CA MET A 33 44.32 13.49 28.95
C MET A 33 45.28 14.69 29.00
N ALA A 34 44.96 15.80 28.33
CA ALA A 34 45.68 17.06 28.47
C ALA A 34 44.68 18.22 28.65
N LEU A 35 44.70 18.72 29.88
CA LEU A 35 44.05 19.90 30.45
C LEU A 35 44.76 21.19 29.99
N ALA A 36 44.02 22.28 29.74
CA ALA A 36 44.35 23.71 29.99
C ALA A 36 43.59 24.61 28.98
N LEU A 37 42.59 25.39 29.40
CA LEU A 37 42.64 26.71 30.05
C LEU A 37 43.22 27.86 29.18
N PHE A 38 42.36 28.88 29.01
CA PHE A 38 42.66 30.32 28.89
C PHE A 38 43.32 30.86 27.61
N SER A 39 42.58 31.70 26.86
CA SER A 39 42.96 33.07 26.45
C SER A 39 41.82 33.65 25.60
N ARG A 40 41.03 34.60 26.13
CA ARG A 40 41.13 36.05 25.89
C ARG A 40 40.73 36.46 24.47
N GLY A 41 39.69 37.29 24.40
CA GLY A 41 38.96 37.58 23.18
C GLY A 41 39.73 38.34 22.11
N GLU A 42 39.34 38.08 20.87
CA GLU A 42 39.41 39.05 19.80
C GLU A 42 38.07 39.10 19.05
N ARG A 43 37.59 40.34 18.94
CA ARG A 43 36.36 40.77 18.32
C ARG A 43 36.66 40.97 16.83
N ILE A 44 36.38 39.98 15.98
CA ILE A 44 36.46 40.16 14.52
C ILE A 44 35.05 40.34 13.94
N LYS A 45 34.80 41.61 13.64
CA LYS A 45 34.02 42.19 12.53
C LYS A 45 32.96 41.31 11.86
N GLY A 46 31.73 41.83 11.91
CA GLY A 46 30.53 41.35 11.26
C GLY A 46 30.76 40.62 9.94
N HIS A 47 30.67 39.30 10.02
CA HIS A 47 30.23 38.50 8.89
C HIS A 47 28.71 38.66 8.84
N VAL A 48 28.21 39.22 7.74
CA VAL A 48 26.78 39.18 7.40
C VAL A 48 26.39 37.72 7.47
N MET A 49 25.62 37.38 8.50
CA MET A 49 24.99 36.09 8.64
C MET A 49 24.01 36.03 7.48
N SER A 50 24.44 35.51 6.33
CA SER A 50 23.52 34.97 5.35
C SER A 50 22.69 33.97 6.11
N THR A 51 21.48 34.40 6.49
CA THR A 51 20.40 33.51 6.81
C THR A 51 20.24 32.68 5.55
N THR A 52 20.94 31.55 5.50
CA THR A 52 20.56 30.43 4.65
C THR A 52 19.20 30.02 5.20
N THR A 53 18.18 30.71 4.73
CA THR A 53 16.82 30.21 4.70
C THR A 53 16.98 28.90 3.96
N ALA A 54 17.07 27.81 4.71
CA ALA A 54 16.93 26.49 4.16
C ALA A 54 15.61 26.56 3.40
N ALA A 55 15.71 26.57 2.06
CA ALA A 55 14.54 26.46 1.22
C ALA A 55 13.73 25.29 1.77
N PRO A 56 12.41 25.45 2.00
CA PRO A 56 11.61 24.32 2.43
C PRO A 56 11.90 23.23 1.42
N VAL A 57 12.43 22.10 1.89
CA VAL A 57 12.67 20.92 1.04
C VAL A 57 11.40 20.74 0.24
N GLU A 58 11.49 20.99 -1.08
CA GLU A 58 10.43 20.76 -2.03
C GLU A 58 10.17 19.25 -1.99
N GLY A 59 9.37 18.83 -1.02
CA GLY A 59 8.94 17.46 -0.87
C GLY A 59 8.15 17.15 -2.13
N ASN A 60 8.81 16.41 -3.03
CA ASN A 60 8.42 16.21 -4.41
C ASN A 60 6.97 15.71 -4.49
N THR A 61 6.02 16.63 -4.66
CA THR A 61 4.58 16.34 -4.74
C THR A 61 4.26 15.42 -5.91
N LEU A 62 5.13 15.32 -6.90
CA LEU A 62 4.95 14.39 -8.00
C LEU A 62 5.08 12.93 -7.57
N PHE A 63 5.92 12.64 -6.58
CA PHE A 63 6.25 11.26 -6.22
C PHE A 63 5.05 10.45 -5.67
N PRO A 64 4.27 10.95 -4.69
CA PRO A 64 3.13 10.19 -4.20
C PRO A 64 1.91 10.25 -5.14
N ILE A 65 1.87 11.20 -6.09
CA ILE A 65 0.93 11.17 -7.21
C ILE A 65 1.25 10.00 -8.13
N VAL A 66 2.51 9.88 -8.57
CA VAL A 66 2.95 8.77 -9.44
C VAL A 66 2.71 7.42 -8.75
N LEU A 67 3.05 7.29 -7.47
CA LEU A 67 2.74 6.08 -6.71
C LEU A 67 1.23 5.79 -6.63
N SER A 68 0.40 6.83 -6.47
CA SER A 68 -1.06 6.64 -6.46
C SER A 68 -1.61 6.18 -7.81
N ILE A 69 -1.03 6.64 -8.92
CA ILE A 69 -1.41 6.21 -10.28
C ILE A 69 -0.97 4.77 -10.53
N VAL A 70 0.26 4.42 -10.17
CA VAL A 70 0.76 3.04 -10.29
C VAL A 70 -0.06 2.10 -9.41
N ALA A 71 -0.38 2.52 -8.17
CA ALA A 71 -1.26 1.77 -7.28
C ALA A 71 -2.68 1.65 -7.84
N ALA A 72 -3.23 2.70 -8.47
CA ALA A 72 -4.52 2.66 -9.14
C ALA A 72 -4.53 1.65 -10.29
N ALA A 73 -3.51 1.68 -11.15
CA ALA A 73 -3.37 0.76 -12.27
C ALA A 73 -3.25 -0.67 -11.78
N ALA A 74 -2.38 -0.92 -10.78
CA ALA A 74 -2.25 -2.22 -10.15
C ALA A 74 -3.58 -2.69 -9.54
N THR A 75 -4.30 -1.81 -8.86
CA THR A 75 -5.62 -2.10 -8.26
C THR A 75 -6.62 -2.52 -9.34
N GLY A 76 -6.75 -1.73 -10.42
CA GLY A 76 -7.69 -2.02 -11.50
C GLY A 76 -7.36 -3.31 -12.26
N VAL A 77 -6.09 -3.56 -12.55
CA VAL A 77 -5.62 -4.80 -13.19
C VAL A 77 -5.87 -6.00 -12.27
N LEU A 78 -5.56 -5.86 -10.98
CA LEU A 78 -5.75 -6.95 -10.02
C LEU A 78 -7.23 -7.27 -9.82
N TRP A 79 -8.11 -6.26 -9.83
CA TRP A 79 -9.55 -6.49 -9.86
C TRP A 79 -10.01 -7.11 -11.18
N ALA A 80 -9.40 -6.80 -12.32
CA ALA A 80 -9.83 -7.39 -13.59
C ALA A 80 -9.44 -8.88 -13.70
N TYR A 81 -8.23 -9.23 -13.24
CA TYR A 81 -7.63 -10.54 -13.52
C TYR A 81 -7.51 -11.47 -12.31
N ALA A 82 -7.38 -10.94 -11.09
CA ALA A 82 -7.22 -11.76 -9.89
C ALA A 82 -8.55 -12.03 -9.16
N ASN A 83 -9.67 -11.86 -9.87
CA ASN A 83 -11.00 -12.21 -9.37
C ASN A 83 -11.28 -13.70 -9.67
N PRO A 84 -11.29 -14.58 -8.65
CA PRO A 84 -11.38 -16.03 -8.88
C PRO A 84 -12.77 -16.50 -9.32
N ILE A 85 -13.82 -15.71 -9.08
CA ILE A 85 -15.21 -16.07 -9.38
C ILE A 85 -15.97 -14.80 -9.82
N GLN A 86 -16.65 -14.87 -10.97
CA GLN A 86 -17.65 -13.88 -11.36
C GLN A 86 -18.97 -14.26 -10.69
N LEU A 87 -19.42 -13.50 -9.68
CA LEU A 87 -20.69 -13.79 -8.99
C LEU A 87 -21.88 -13.56 -9.92
N VAL A 88 -21.81 -12.52 -10.74
CA VAL A 88 -22.79 -12.21 -11.79
C VAL A 88 -22.00 -11.92 -13.07
N PRO A 89 -22.15 -12.75 -14.12
CA PRO A 89 -21.48 -12.53 -15.40
C PRO A 89 -21.74 -11.11 -15.92
N GLY A 90 -20.67 -10.37 -16.19
CA GLY A 90 -20.74 -9.03 -16.79
C GLY A 90 -21.09 -7.86 -15.86
N VAL A 91 -21.33 -8.06 -14.56
CA VAL A 91 -21.69 -6.94 -13.65
C VAL A 91 -20.96 -6.98 -12.31
N ILE A 92 -20.86 -8.16 -11.66
CA ILE A 92 -20.32 -8.26 -10.29
C ILE A 92 -19.28 -9.37 -10.22
N GLN A 93 -18.05 -9.00 -9.90
CA GLN A 93 -16.92 -9.92 -9.75
C GLN A 93 -16.46 -9.96 -8.29
N TRP A 94 -15.93 -11.10 -7.83
CA TRP A 94 -15.43 -11.25 -6.46
C TRP A 94 -14.08 -10.54 -6.32
N ARG A 95 -14.07 -9.31 -5.78
CA ARG A 95 -12.88 -8.45 -5.64
C ARG A 95 -12.15 -8.74 -4.33
N ILE A 96 -11.36 -9.82 -4.29
CA ILE A 96 -10.53 -10.16 -3.11
C ILE A 96 -9.66 -8.96 -2.68
N PHE A 97 -9.26 -8.12 -3.63
CA PHE A 97 -8.39 -6.98 -3.41
C PHE A 97 -9.13 -5.64 -3.26
N ALA A 98 -10.42 -5.63 -2.91
CA ALA A 98 -11.17 -4.39 -2.67
C ALA A 98 -10.62 -3.55 -1.49
N PHE A 99 -9.75 -4.14 -0.65
CA PHE A 99 -9.05 -3.44 0.42
C PHE A 99 -7.90 -2.52 -0.04
N LEU A 100 -7.52 -2.54 -1.33
CA LEU A 100 -6.38 -1.76 -1.82
C LEU A 100 -6.59 -0.24 -1.75
N PRO A 101 -7.72 0.35 -2.19
CA PRO A 101 -7.98 1.78 -2.03
C PRO A 101 -7.88 2.27 -0.57
N PRO A 102 -8.53 1.65 0.43
CA PRO A 102 -8.37 2.07 1.83
C PRO A 102 -6.95 1.86 2.36
N LEU A 103 -6.26 0.79 1.95
CA LEU A 103 -4.86 0.55 2.33
C LEU A 103 -3.93 1.66 1.79
N VAL A 104 -4.06 1.98 0.50
CA VAL A 104 -3.30 3.07 -0.13
C VAL A 104 -3.64 4.42 0.48
N GLY A 105 -4.93 4.64 0.81
CA GLY A 105 -5.38 5.83 1.52
C GLY A 105 -4.69 6.01 2.87
N ILE A 106 -4.68 4.96 3.71
CA ILE A 106 -4.06 5.00 5.05
C ILE A 106 -2.53 5.17 4.95
N LEU A 107 -1.88 4.60 3.93
CA LEU A 107 -0.42 4.64 3.81
C LEU A 107 0.11 5.91 3.13
N LEU A 108 -0.45 6.27 1.98
CA LEU A 108 0.07 7.35 1.12
C LEU A 108 -0.65 8.69 1.31
N GLY A 109 -1.85 8.69 1.89
CA GLY A 109 -2.65 9.88 2.13
C GLY A 109 -4.04 9.78 1.50
N TRP A 110 -4.94 10.65 1.95
CA TRP A 110 -6.35 10.64 1.54
C TRP A 110 -6.53 10.93 0.04
N LYS A 111 -5.74 11.84 -0.54
CA LYS A 111 -5.77 12.11 -1.99
C LYS A 111 -5.34 10.89 -2.80
N SER A 112 -4.27 10.23 -2.37
CA SER A 112 -3.78 9.01 -3.02
C SER A 112 -4.77 7.85 -2.91
N GLY A 113 -5.46 7.71 -1.78
CA GLY A 113 -6.55 6.75 -1.62
C GLY A 113 -7.72 7.01 -2.57
N PHE A 114 -8.13 8.27 -2.73
CA PHE A 114 -9.18 8.65 -3.67
C PHE A 114 -8.79 8.34 -5.12
N ILE A 115 -7.61 8.79 -5.54
CA ILE A 115 -7.10 8.57 -6.90
C ILE A 115 -6.99 7.06 -7.19
N CYS A 116 -6.47 6.30 -6.22
CA CYS A 116 -6.35 4.85 -6.31
C CYS A 116 -7.72 4.18 -6.54
N GLY A 117 -8.72 4.52 -5.73
CA GLY A 117 -10.07 3.97 -5.87
C GLY A 117 -10.76 4.40 -7.17
N TYR A 118 -10.73 5.69 -7.49
CA TYR A 118 -11.40 6.25 -8.67
C TYR A 118 -10.79 5.72 -9.98
N LEU A 119 -9.47 5.90 -10.17
CA LEU A 119 -8.80 5.43 -11.39
C LEU A 119 -8.76 3.90 -11.44
N GLY A 120 -8.59 3.21 -10.30
CA GLY A 120 -8.64 1.76 -10.25
C GLY A 120 -9.98 1.21 -10.74
N THR A 121 -11.09 1.87 -10.39
CA THR A 121 -12.44 1.52 -10.87
C THR A 121 -12.59 1.75 -12.38
N ILE A 122 -12.03 2.83 -12.92
CA ILE A 122 -12.04 3.10 -14.36
C ILE A 122 -11.23 2.03 -15.11
N VAL A 123 -10.00 1.77 -14.67
CA VAL A 123 -9.14 0.76 -15.30
C VAL A 123 -9.81 -0.61 -15.24
N TRP A 124 -10.35 -0.99 -14.08
CA TRP A 124 -11.09 -2.23 -13.91
C TRP A 124 -12.29 -2.33 -14.86
N SER A 125 -13.17 -1.33 -14.88
CA SER A 125 -14.40 -1.39 -15.68
C SER A 125 -14.12 -1.44 -17.19
N LEU A 126 -13.04 -0.80 -17.65
CA LEU A 126 -12.55 -0.92 -19.02
C LEU A 126 -12.00 -2.33 -19.32
N LEU A 127 -11.19 -2.90 -18.43
CA LEU A 127 -10.58 -4.23 -18.63
C LEU A 127 -11.59 -5.38 -18.47
N ALA A 128 -12.54 -5.24 -17.54
CA ALA A 128 -13.56 -6.23 -17.27
C ALA A 128 -14.73 -6.20 -18.28
N GLY A 129 -14.76 -5.20 -19.17
CA GLY A 129 -15.84 -5.02 -20.15
C GLY A 129 -17.17 -4.58 -19.53
N THR A 130 -17.15 -4.06 -18.28
CA THR A 130 -18.32 -3.63 -17.51
C THR A 130 -18.47 -2.12 -17.45
N PHE A 131 -17.84 -1.41 -18.40
CA PHE A 131 -17.83 0.05 -18.45
C PHE A 131 -19.21 0.61 -18.83
N ILE A 132 -19.88 1.20 -17.86
CA ILE A 132 -21.15 1.89 -18.02
C ILE A 132 -20.89 3.36 -17.69
N PRO A 133 -20.78 4.28 -18.68
CA PRO A 133 -20.22 5.62 -18.46
C PRO A 133 -20.85 6.39 -17.29
N ALA A 134 -22.19 6.39 -17.20
CA ALA A 134 -22.91 7.10 -16.13
C ALA A 134 -22.75 6.44 -14.75
N HIS A 135 -22.59 5.12 -14.69
CA HIS A 135 -22.42 4.38 -13.45
C HIS A 135 -20.97 4.36 -13.01
N SER A 136 -20.08 3.87 -13.87
CA SER A 136 -18.66 3.62 -13.59
C SER A 136 -17.88 4.91 -13.31
N LEU A 137 -18.14 6.00 -14.04
CA LEU A 137 -17.43 7.27 -13.83
C LEU A 137 -17.98 8.06 -12.64
N ILE A 138 -19.30 8.09 -12.49
CA ILE A 138 -19.96 8.98 -11.53
C ILE A 138 -20.18 8.25 -10.21
N VAL A 139 -20.91 7.14 -10.21
CA VAL A 139 -21.32 6.51 -8.95
C VAL A 139 -20.22 5.59 -8.45
N ASP A 140 -19.84 4.58 -9.22
CA ASP A 140 -18.86 3.57 -8.78
C ASP A 140 -17.50 4.21 -8.54
N GLY A 141 -16.97 4.97 -9.50
CA GLY A 141 -15.70 5.67 -9.36
C GLY A 141 -15.62 6.59 -8.14
N ILE A 142 -16.64 7.43 -7.91
CA ILE A 142 -16.63 8.34 -6.74
C ILE A 142 -16.78 7.55 -5.45
N MET A 143 -17.71 6.60 -5.37
CA MET A 143 -17.96 5.87 -4.12
C MET A 143 -16.79 4.95 -3.75
N VAL A 144 -16.14 4.33 -4.72
CA VAL A 144 -14.91 3.55 -4.52
C VAL A 144 -13.71 4.46 -4.22
N GLY A 145 -13.64 5.65 -4.81
CA GLY A 145 -12.67 6.68 -4.40
C GLY A 145 -12.87 7.10 -2.94
N LEU A 146 -14.11 7.25 -2.49
CA LEU A 146 -14.44 7.61 -1.11
C LEU A 146 -14.04 6.51 -0.11
N THR A 147 -14.10 5.22 -0.50
CA THR A 147 -13.61 4.14 0.36
C THR A 147 -12.11 4.19 0.60
N GLY A 148 -11.34 4.77 -0.33
CA GLY A 148 -9.92 5.08 -0.11
C GLY A 148 -9.67 6.38 0.65
N LEU A 149 -10.48 7.40 0.38
CA LEU A 149 -10.35 8.73 0.97
C LEU A 149 -10.63 8.74 2.48
N VAL A 150 -11.78 8.20 2.90
CA VAL A 150 -12.27 8.34 4.28
C VAL A 150 -11.33 7.67 5.30
N PRO A 151 -10.90 6.40 5.11
CA PRO A 151 -9.91 5.80 6.00
C PRO A 151 -8.56 6.53 5.95
N GLY A 152 -8.18 7.05 4.78
CA GLY A 152 -6.96 7.86 4.63
C GLY A 152 -6.98 9.16 5.43
N LEU A 153 -8.16 9.80 5.59
CA LEU A 153 -8.33 10.98 6.44
C LEU A 153 -8.33 10.65 7.92
N MET A 154 -8.98 9.55 8.31
CA MET A 154 -9.20 9.22 9.71
C MET A 154 -8.00 8.57 10.40
N PHE A 155 -7.16 7.86 9.64
CA PHE A 155 -6.03 7.11 10.19
C PHE A 155 -4.71 7.63 9.63
N ASP A 156 -3.78 7.92 10.54
CA ASP A 156 -2.45 8.42 10.19
C ASP A 156 -1.35 7.58 10.84
N PRO A 157 -0.60 6.78 10.05
CA PRO A 157 0.46 5.92 10.56
C PRO A 157 1.60 6.71 11.25
N ALA A 158 1.72 8.01 10.97
CA ALA A 158 2.72 8.88 11.61
C ALA A 158 2.28 9.39 12.99
N LYS A 159 0.97 9.45 13.26
CA LYS A 159 0.39 10.03 14.48
C LYS A 159 -0.19 8.98 15.42
N GLN A 160 -0.46 7.78 14.93
CA GLN A 160 -1.12 6.73 15.68
C GLN A 160 -0.30 5.44 15.67
N THR A 161 -0.24 4.78 16.81
CA THR A 161 0.27 3.41 16.90
C THR A 161 -0.83 2.45 16.47
N PHE A 162 -0.49 1.51 15.59
CA PHE A 162 -1.42 0.46 15.15
C PHE A 162 -1.59 -0.61 16.23
N ASP A 163 -2.36 -0.28 17.26
CA ASP A 163 -2.83 -1.23 18.28
C ASP A 163 -4.14 -1.91 17.83
N ARG A 164 -4.51 -3.03 18.47
CA ARG A 164 -5.73 -3.80 18.18
C ARG A 164 -6.98 -2.92 18.17
N ALA A 165 -7.08 -1.96 19.08
CA ALA A 165 -8.19 -1.01 19.12
C ALA A 165 -8.26 -0.11 17.87
N VAL A 166 -7.12 0.31 17.33
CA VAL A 166 -7.06 1.12 16.10
C VAL A 166 -7.41 0.25 14.89
N LEU A 167 -6.93 -1.01 14.83
CA LEU A 167 -7.29 -1.94 13.77
C LEU A 167 -8.80 -2.21 13.71
N ILE A 168 -9.45 -2.40 14.87
CA ILE A 168 -10.90 -2.56 14.95
C ILE A 168 -11.62 -1.28 14.49
N LYS A 169 -11.11 -0.10 14.86
CA LYS A 169 -11.65 1.17 14.36
C LYS A 169 -11.51 1.31 12.85
N ILE A 170 -10.37 0.92 12.27
CA ILE A 170 -10.16 0.88 10.82
C ILE A 170 -11.19 -0.03 10.17
N ALA A 171 -11.35 -1.25 10.68
CA ALA A 171 -12.33 -2.21 10.20
C ALA A 171 -13.76 -1.64 10.26
N ALA A 172 -14.14 -0.98 11.36
CA ALA A 172 -15.45 -0.35 11.52
C ALA A 172 -15.68 0.82 10.55
N VAL A 173 -14.69 1.68 10.33
CA VAL A 173 -14.78 2.78 9.36
C VAL A 173 -14.89 2.22 7.94
N CYS A 174 -14.06 1.23 7.58
CA CYS A 174 -14.15 0.55 6.28
C CYS A 174 -15.51 -0.14 6.07
N LEU A 175 -16.11 -0.71 7.13
CA LEU A 175 -17.45 -1.29 7.09
C LEU A 175 -18.51 -0.24 6.79
N ILE A 176 -18.52 0.87 7.53
CA ILE A 176 -19.52 1.94 7.36
C ILE A 176 -19.42 2.55 5.96
N VAL A 177 -18.21 2.89 5.53
CA VAL A 177 -17.98 3.49 4.22
C VAL A 177 -18.28 2.49 3.10
N GLY A 178 -17.93 1.21 3.30
CA GLY A 178 -18.26 0.12 2.39
C GLY A 178 -19.78 -0.07 2.24
N LEU A 179 -20.54 -0.03 3.35
CA LEU A 179 -22.01 -0.12 3.30
C LEU A 179 -22.63 1.05 2.52
N VAL A 180 -22.14 2.27 2.74
CA VAL A 180 -22.60 3.46 2.01
C VAL A 180 -22.27 3.35 0.52
N MET A 181 -21.07 2.89 0.19
CA MET A 181 -20.65 2.64 -1.19
C MET A 181 -21.55 1.59 -1.86
N VAL A 182 -21.70 0.41 -1.25
CA VAL A 182 -22.52 -0.69 -1.79
C VAL A 182 -23.96 -0.26 -1.99
N ALA A 183 -24.52 0.52 -1.06
CA ALA A 183 -25.87 1.08 -1.20
C ALA A 183 -26.02 2.00 -2.41
N ALA A 184 -25.10 2.94 -2.60
CA ALA A 184 -25.17 3.87 -3.74
C ALA A 184 -24.90 3.17 -5.08
N VAL A 185 -23.90 2.29 -5.13
CA VAL A 185 -23.57 1.51 -6.34
C VAL A 185 -24.76 0.62 -6.72
N SER A 186 -25.35 -0.08 -5.76
CA SER A 186 -26.57 -0.88 -5.97
C SER A 186 -27.76 -0.05 -6.44
N ALA A 187 -27.99 1.13 -5.85
CA ALA A 187 -29.06 2.03 -6.25
C ALA A 187 -28.89 2.51 -7.69
N SER A 188 -27.66 2.81 -8.11
CA SER A 188 -27.38 3.23 -9.49
C SER A 188 -27.55 2.11 -10.51
N LEU A 189 -27.20 0.86 -10.18
CA LEU A 189 -27.46 -0.30 -11.04
C LEU A 189 -28.97 -0.57 -11.20
N ALA A 190 -29.73 -0.41 -10.11
CA ALA A 190 -31.18 -0.55 -10.12
C ALA A 190 -31.85 0.58 -10.91
N TYR A 191 -31.37 1.82 -10.77
CA TYR A 191 -31.87 2.98 -11.50
C TYR A 191 -31.66 2.85 -13.01
N LEU A 192 -30.53 2.28 -13.44
CA LEU A 192 -30.24 2.01 -14.85
C LEU A 192 -30.94 0.75 -15.39
N GLY A 193 -31.68 0.02 -14.55
CA GLY A 193 -32.37 -1.21 -14.93
C GLY A 193 -31.45 -2.38 -15.25
N ILE A 194 -30.17 -2.31 -14.86
CA ILE A 194 -29.15 -3.32 -15.19
C ILE A 194 -29.26 -4.51 -14.23
N PHE A 195 -29.45 -4.23 -12.94
CA PHE A 195 -29.51 -5.27 -11.92
C PHE A 195 -30.40 -4.88 -10.73
N PRO A 196 -31.20 -5.81 -10.18
CA PRO A 196 -32.10 -5.51 -9.07
C PRO A 196 -31.35 -5.15 -7.79
N PHE A 197 -31.85 -4.13 -7.08
CA PHE A 197 -31.19 -3.51 -5.93
C PHE A 197 -30.76 -4.50 -4.84
N TRP A 198 -31.68 -5.36 -4.36
CA TRP A 198 -31.39 -6.28 -3.25
C TRP A 198 -30.36 -7.34 -3.60
N TRP A 199 -30.35 -7.79 -4.86
CA TRP A 199 -29.33 -8.71 -5.34
C TRP A 199 -27.99 -8.00 -5.52
N ALA A 200 -27.99 -6.76 -6.03
CA ALA A 200 -26.80 -5.93 -6.13
C ALA A 200 -26.16 -5.75 -4.74
N MET A 201 -26.98 -5.38 -3.75
CA MET A 201 -26.58 -5.20 -2.36
C MET A 201 -25.92 -6.47 -1.77
N GLY A 202 -26.51 -7.64 -2.02
CA GLY A 202 -25.98 -8.90 -1.53
C GLY A 202 -24.63 -9.26 -2.16
N TYR A 203 -24.55 -9.25 -3.50
CA TYR A 203 -23.34 -9.67 -4.21
C TYR A 203 -22.20 -8.66 -4.12
N LEU A 204 -22.48 -7.36 -4.24
CA LEU A 204 -21.47 -6.31 -4.03
C LEU A 204 -21.05 -6.24 -2.57
N GLY A 205 -21.99 -6.40 -1.63
CA GLY A 205 -21.69 -6.45 -0.21
C GLY A 205 -20.71 -7.57 0.13
N LEU A 206 -20.97 -8.78 -0.35
CA LEU A 206 -20.05 -9.91 -0.16
C LEU A 206 -18.70 -9.69 -0.85
N SER A 207 -18.72 -9.14 -2.06
CA SER A 207 -17.51 -8.93 -2.86
C SER A 207 -16.59 -7.85 -2.28
N ASP A 208 -17.13 -6.75 -1.77
CA ASP A 208 -16.34 -5.58 -1.37
C ASP A 208 -16.17 -5.48 0.14
N ILE A 209 -17.24 -5.66 0.92
CA ILE A 209 -17.21 -5.43 2.37
C ILE A 209 -16.34 -6.47 3.06
N VAL A 210 -16.46 -7.75 2.70
CA VAL A 210 -15.70 -8.85 3.32
C VAL A 210 -14.18 -8.63 3.18
N PRO A 211 -13.63 -8.43 1.97
CA PRO A 211 -12.21 -8.17 1.83
C PRO A 211 -11.76 -6.83 2.41
N MET A 212 -12.59 -5.77 2.38
CA MET A 212 -12.23 -4.50 3.04
C MET A 212 -12.16 -4.66 4.58
N LEU A 213 -13.12 -5.36 5.17
CA LEU A 213 -13.22 -5.56 6.62
C LEU A 213 -12.06 -6.38 7.16
N ILE A 214 -11.63 -7.41 6.43
CA ILE A 214 -10.58 -8.33 6.87
C ILE A 214 -9.21 -7.88 6.35
N GLY A 215 -9.11 -7.52 5.08
CA GLY A 215 -7.87 -7.24 4.38
C GLY A 215 -7.19 -5.94 4.83
N THR A 216 -7.95 -4.85 5.01
CA THR A 216 -7.37 -3.56 5.41
C THR A 216 -6.69 -3.62 6.79
N PRO A 217 -7.33 -4.08 7.88
CA PRO A 217 -6.67 -4.13 9.19
C PRO A 217 -5.55 -5.19 9.25
N LEU A 218 -5.64 -6.27 8.48
CA LEU A 218 -4.61 -7.31 8.45
C LEU A 218 -3.33 -6.82 7.74
N LEU A 219 -3.49 -6.11 6.62
CA LEU A 219 -2.37 -5.75 5.74
C LEU A 219 -1.78 -4.37 6.01
N VAL A 220 -2.44 -3.50 6.78
CA VAL A 220 -1.92 -2.16 7.11
C VAL A 220 -0.58 -2.21 7.84
N ILE A 221 -0.40 -3.14 8.78
CA ILE A 221 0.85 -3.28 9.54
C ILE A 221 2.02 -3.74 8.66
N PRO A 222 1.94 -4.87 7.93
CA PRO A 222 3.04 -5.31 7.08
C PRO A 222 3.31 -4.30 5.96
N ALA A 223 2.28 -3.73 5.34
CA ALA A 223 2.46 -2.74 4.28
C ALA A 223 3.15 -1.46 4.78
N TYR A 224 2.83 -1.00 6.00
CA TYR A 224 3.53 0.13 6.62
C TYR A 224 5.01 -0.18 6.87
N LYS A 225 5.34 -1.39 7.34
CA LYS A 225 6.74 -1.82 7.52
C LYS A 225 7.49 -1.84 6.18
N MET A 226 6.89 -2.39 5.13
CA MET A 226 7.51 -2.43 3.80
C MET A 226 7.71 -1.02 3.22
N LEU A 227 6.74 -0.13 3.39
CA LEU A 227 6.84 1.25 2.92
C LEU A 227 7.97 2.01 3.64
N LYS A 228 8.10 1.84 4.95
CA LYS A 228 9.18 2.46 5.75
C LYS A 228 10.56 1.95 5.35
N SER A 229 10.68 0.65 5.04
CA SER A 229 11.93 0.06 4.55
C SER A 229 12.27 0.49 3.13
N ALA A 230 11.27 0.67 2.26
CA ALA A 230 11.47 1.09 0.88
C ALA A 230 11.78 2.59 0.74
N LEU A 231 11.37 3.43 1.70
CA LEU A 231 11.54 4.89 1.67
C LEU A 231 12.09 5.42 3.01
N PRO A 232 13.40 5.26 3.27
CA PRO A 232 14.04 5.68 4.52
C PRO A 232 14.12 7.20 4.74
N GLY A 233 13.85 8.02 3.71
CA GLY A 233 14.01 9.48 3.74
C GLY A 233 12.89 10.28 4.44
N GLY A 234 11.90 9.62 5.04
CA GLY A 234 10.75 10.29 5.65
C GLY A 234 9.69 10.69 4.61
N PHE A 235 8.46 10.28 4.86
CA PHE A 235 7.36 10.43 3.92
C PHE A 235 6.51 11.65 4.27
N LYS A 236 6.25 12.53 3.29
CA LYS A 236 5.23 13.58 3.40
C LYS A 236 3.96 13.07 2.73
N ARG A 237 2.99 12.61 3.54
CA ARG A 237 1.64 12.25 3.08
C ARG A 237 0.99 13.42 2.35
N PHE A 238 0.16 13.09 1.36
CA PHE A 238 -0.74 14.04 0.70
C PHE A 238 -2.03 14.29 1.49
#